data_AF-A0A535GPI5-F1
#
_entry.id   AF-A0A535GPI5-F1
#
_cell.length_a   1.000
_cell.length_b   1.000
_cell.length_c   1.000
_cell.angle_alpha   90.00
_cell.angle_beta   90.00
_cell.angle_gamma   90.00
#
_symmetry.space_group_name_H-M   'P 1'
#
loop_
_entity.id
_entity.type
_entity.pdbx_description
1 polymer ?
#
loop_
_entity_poly.entity_id
_entity_poly.type
_entity_poly.pdbx_seq_one_letter_code
_entity_poly.pdbx_strand_id
1 'polypeptide(L)'
;MSQFGAHGRGLAGQTFIQILQAYYTGVDIASYPIDLRLAPGSGPRVMRQIFAAPNGTGTLRIATTGAMQGLTVHINDLCDLRFTNEQLAVPLSETDVSTCLVTGTNTVQYNPVGTKGGATVLVVVR
;
A
#
# COMPACT_ATOMS: atom_id res chain seq x y z
N MET A 1 9.73 -8.71 20.57
CA MET A 1 8.96 -7.71 21.36
C MET A 1 8.85 -8.18 22.81
N SER A 2 9.13 -7.31 23.79
CA SER A 2 8.79 -7.57 25.20
C SER A 2 7.37 -7.11 25.48
N GLN A 3 6.48 -8.02 25.87
CA GLN A 3 5.07 -7.71 26.10
C GLN A 3 4.87 -6.71 27.25
N PHE A 4 5.61 -6.87 28.36
CA PHE A 4 5.55 -5.95 29.50
C PHE A 4 6.07 -4.55 29.14
N GLY A 5 7.15 -4.47 28.37
CA GLY A 5 7.65 -3.17 27.93
C GLY A 5 6.74 -2.50 26.89
N ALA A 6 6.08 -3.28 26.01
CA ALA A 6 5.04 -2.77 25.12
C ALA A 6 3.83 -2.23 25.91
N HIS A 7 3.41 -2.94 26.97
CA HIS A 7 2.35 -2.48 27.87
C HIS A 7 2.71 -1.15 28.55
N GLY A 8 3.92 -1.04 29.13
CA GLY A 8 4.38 0.21 29.76
C GLY A 8 4.46 1.38 28.78
N ARG A 9 4.90 1.14 27.53
CA ARG A 9 4.90 2.16 26.47
C ARG A 9 3.48 2.58 26.07
N GLY A 10 2.55 1.63 25.99
CA GLY A 10 1.14 1.92 25.76
C GLY A 10 0.53 2.78 26.86
N LEU A 11 0.83 2.48 28.12
CA LEU A 11 0.42 3.33 29.27
C LEU A 11 1.04 4.73 29.21
N ALA A 12 2.24 4.87 28.63
CA ALA A 12 2.89 6.15 28.38
C ALA A 12 2.38 6.89 27.12
N GLY A 13 1.29 6.41 26.51
CA GLY A 13 0.64 7.06 25.37
C GLY A 13 1.27 6.78 24.00
N GLN A 14 2.23 5.84 23.91
CA GLN A 14 2.78 5.46 22.60
C GLN A 14 1.76 4.67 21.80
N THR A 15 1.61 5.01 20.51
CA THR A 15 0.78 4.25 19.57
C THR A 15 1.42 2.89 19.29
N PHE A 16 0.64 1.92 18.80
CA PHE A 16 1.20 0.60 18.51
C PHE A 16 2.31 0.64 17.44
N ILE A 17 2.25 1.58 16.48
CA ILE A 17 3.31 1.80 15.49
C ILE A 17 4.61 2.21 16.18
N GLN A 18 4.53 3.20 17.08
CA GLN A 18 5.69 3.67 17.85
C GLN A 18 6.28 2.55 18.71
N ILE A 19 5.43 1.70 19.29
CA ILE A 19 5.86 0.53 20.06
C ILE A 19 6.58 -0.48 19.14
N LEU A 20 6.03 -0.76 17.95
CA LEU A 20 6.66 -1.68 16.99
C LEU A 20 8.02 -1.15 16.53
N GLN A 21 8.10 0.13 16.16
CA GLN A 21 9.36 0.78 15.74
C GLN A 21 10.41 0.79 16.86
N ALA A 22 9.99 0.84 18.13
CA ALA A 22 10.91 0.74 19.26
C ALA A 22 11.48 -0.68 19.48
N TYR A 23 10.74 -1.73 19.09
CA TYR A 23 11.19 -3.12 19.23
C TYR A 23 11.84 -3.69 17.96
N TYR A 24 11.53 -3.11 16.81
CA TYR A 24 12.00 -3.54 15.51
C TYR A 24 12.52 -2.33 14.76
N THR A 25 13.82 -2.09 14.88
CA THR A 25 14.50 -0.95 14.24
C THR A 25 14.37 -1.03 12.72
N GLY A 26 13.90 0.06 12.10
CA GLY A 26 13.74 0.17 10.65
C GLY A 26 12.53 -0.55 10.06
N VAL A 27 11.56 -0.97 10.88
CA VAL A 27 10.32 -1.59 10.39
C VAL A 27 9.29 -0.53 10.00
N ASP A 28 8.79 -0.66 8.78
CA ASP A 28 7.58 -0.02 8.28
C ASP A 28 6.39 -0.99 8.38
N ILE A 29 5.19 -0.44 8.52
CA ILE A 29 3.95 -1.20 8.45
C ILE A 29 3.36 -0.98 7.06
N ALA A 30 3.00 -2.07 6.39
CA ALA A 30 2.40 -2.00 5.07
C ALA A 30 1.22 -2.94 4.93
N SER A 31 0.36 -2.64 3.96
CA SER A 31 -0.58 -3.61 3.45
C SER A 31 0.17 -4.80 2.86
N TYR A 32 -0.49 -5.97 2.81
CA TYR A 32 0.11 -7.14 2.17
C TYR A 32 0.38 -6.84 0.68
N PRO A 33 1.59 -7.08 0.15
CA PRO A 33 1.88 -6.77 -1.24
C PRO A 33 1.03 -7.61 -2.18
N ILE A 34 0.53 -6.99 -3.24
CA ILE A 34 -0.25 -7.66 -4.28
C ILE A 34 0.53 -7.62 -5.59
N ASP A 35 0.70 -8.80 -6.19
CA ASP A 35 1.26 -8.93 -7.53
C ASP A 35 0.15 -8.88 -8.57
N LEU A 36 0.16 -7.83 -9.38
CA LEU A 36 -0.70 -7.63 -10.53
C LEU A 36 -0.02 -8.28 -11.74
N ARG A 37 -0.70 -9.21 -12.41
CA ARG A 37 -0.25 -9.80 -13.67
C ARG A 37 -1.31 -9.58 -14.75
N LEU A 38 -0.87 -9.09 -15.90
CA LEU A 38 -1.77 -8.74 -17.03
C LEU A 38 -1.83 -9.81 -18.12
N ALA A 39 -0.93 -10.79 -18.08
CA ALA A 39 -0.90 -11.87 -19.07
C ALA A 39 -2.21 -12.69 -19.05
N PRO A 40 -2.74 -13.11 -20.20
CA PRO A 40 -3.92 -13.98 -20.25
C PRO A 40 -3.73 -15.24 -19.37
N GLY A 41 -4.73 -15.57 -18.55
CA GLY A 41 -4.69 -16.72 -17.64
C GLY A 41 -3.88 -16.54 -16.35
N SER A 42 -3.30 -15.36 -16.08
CA SER A 42 -2.42 -15.14 -14.93
C SER A 42 -3.10 -14.76 -13.61
N GLY A 43 -4.43 -14.65 -13.59
CA GLY A 43 -5.23 -14.36 -12.40
C GLY A 43 -6.23 -13.21 -12.61
N PRO A 44 -6.92 -12.79 -11.53
CA PRO A 44 -7.87 -11.69 -11.58
C PRO A 44 -7.18 -10.37 -11.92
N ARG A 45 -7.72 -9.64 -12.90
CA ARG A 45 -7.20 -8.32 -13.29
C ARG A 45 -7.48 -7.28 -12.22
N VAL A 46 -8.63 -7.37 -11.57
CA VAL A 46 -9.02 -6.47 -10.49
C VAL A 46 -8.69 -7.12 -9.16
N MET A 47 -7.91 -6.43 -8.34
CA MET A 47 -7.54 -6.88 -7.00
C MET A 47 -8.02 -5.87 -5.98
N ARG A 48 -8.77 -6.34 -4.98
CA ARG A 48 -9.24 -5.53 -3.85
C ARG A 48 -8.54 -5.99 -2.58
N GLN A 49 -8.13 -5.03 -1.77
CA GLN A 49 -7.50 -5.23 -0.48
C GLN A 49 -8.16 -4.38 0.59
N ILE A 50 -8.16 -4.90 1.80
CA ILE A 50 -8.53 -4.17 3.02
C ILE A 50 -7.30 -4.15 3.92
N PHE A 51 -6.97 -2.98 4.47
CA PHE A 51 -5.86 -2.81 5.41
C PHE A 51 -6.17 -1.72 6.43
N ALA A 52 -5.41 -1.66 7.52
CA ALA A 52 -5.55 -0.64 8.55
C ALA A 52 -4.51 0.48 8.37
N ALA A 53 -4.94 1.74 8.38
CA ALA A 53 -4.10 2.92 8.44
C ALA A 53 -4.35 3.66 9.77
N PRO A 54 -3.47 3.52 10.77
CA PRO A 54 -3.73 4.00 12.14
C PRO A 54 -3.88 5.52 12.23
N ASN A 55 -3.06 6.26 11.48
CA ASN A 55 -3.10 7.71 11.48
C ASN A 55 -3.76 8.29 10.21
N GLY A 56 -4.34 7.44 9.36
CA GLY A 56 -4.87 7.88 8.06
C GLY A 56 -3.79 8.47 7.14
N THR A 57 -2.52 8.10 7.34
CA THR A 57 -1.42 8.58 6.50
C THR A 57 -0.68 7.41 5.88
N GLY A 58 -0.16 7.60 4.67
CA GLY A 58 0.54 6.53 3.97
C GLY A 58 1.02 6.88 2.57
N THR A 59 1.83 5.99 2.03
CA THR A 59 2.45 6.11 0.70
C THR A 59 2.13 4.86 -0.11
N LEU A 60 1.54 5.05 -1.28
CA LEU A 60 1.37 3.98 -2.27
C LEU A 60 2.71 3.75 -2.98
N ARG A 61 3.14 2.50 -3.00
CA ARG A 61 4.34 2.04 -3.72
C ARG A 61 3.93 1.10 -4.84
N ILE A 62 4.43 1.37 -6.04
CA ILE A 62 4.19 0.55 -7.24
C ILE A 62 5.55 0.19 -7.84
N ALA A 63 5.93 -1.08 -7.74
CA ALA A 63 7.12 -1.62 -8.39
C ALA A 63 6.70 -2.36 -9.66
N THR A 64 6.99 -1.81 -10.83
CA THR A 64 6.54 -2.39 -12.10
C THR A 64 7.49 -3.47 -12.61
N THR A 65 6.91 -4.45 -13.32
CA THR A 65 7.65 -5.50 -14.00
C THR A 65 7.21 -5.56 -15.47
N GLY A 66 8.15 -5.40 -16.39
CA GLY A 66 7.86 -5.35 -17.83
C GLY A 66 7.08 -4.09 -18.25
N ALA A 67 6.47 -4.14 -19.43
CA ALA A 67 5.83 -2.98 -20.06
C ALA A 67 4.36 -2.83 -19.62
N MET A 68 4.13 -2.47 -18.35
CA MET A 68 2.79 -2.15 -17.85
C MET A 68 2.27 -0.86 -18.53
N GLN A 69 1.03 -0.89 -19.03
CA GLN A 69 0.48 0.21 -19.85
C GLN A 69 -0.26 1.27 -19.04
N GLY A 70 -0.63 0.95 -17.79
CA GLY A 70 -1.27 1.87 -16.88
C GLY A 70 -1.86 1.16 -15.67
N LEU A 71 -2.17 1.93 -14.62
CA LEU A 71 -2.81 1.44 -13.41
C LEU A 71 -3.78 2.49 -12.90
N THR A 72 -5.03 2.10 -12.61
CA THR A 72 -5.95 2.91 -11.82
C THR A 72 -6.08 2.33 -10.42
N VAL A 73 -5.98 3.17 -9.40
CA VAL A 73 -6.09 2.79 -8.00
C VAL A 73 -7.24 3.55 -7.37
N HIS A 74 -8.23 2.82 -6.86
CA HIS A 74 -9.39 3.38 -6.16
C HIS A 74 -9.23 3.16 -4.67
N ILE A 75 -9.40 4.19 -3.85
CA ILE A 75 -9.23 4.13 -2.39
C ILE A 75 -10.47 4.70 -1.70
N ASN A 76 -11.11 3.90 -0.83
CA ASN A 76 -12.24 4.28 0.05
C ASN A 76 -13.42 5.02 -0.62
N ASP A 77 -13.58 4.93 -1.95
CA ASP A 77 -14.47 5.80 -2.74
C ASP A 77 -14.16 7.31 -2.63
N LEU A 78 -13.01 7.67 -2.06
CA LEU A 78 -12.55 9.05 -1.88
C LEU A 78 -11.64 9.50 -3.03
N CYS A 79 -10.86 8.57 -3.59
CA CYS A 79 -9.83 8.89 -4.55
C CYS A 79 -9.71 7.86 -5.66
N ASP A 80 -9.50 8.39 -6.87
CA ASP A 80 -9.09 7.64 -8.05
C ASP A 80 -7.74 8.17 -8.54
N LEU A 81 -6.69 7.38 -8.36
CA LEU A 81 -5.35 7.70 -8.84
C LEU A 81 -5.11 6.99 -10.16
N ARG A 82 -4.70 7.72 -11.20
CA ARG A 82 -4.40 7.17 -12.52
C ARG A 82 -2.92 7.33 -12.82
N PHE A 83 -2.28 6.22 -13.13
CA PHE A 83 -0.88 6.14 -13.48
C PHE A 83 -0.74 5.76 -14.95
N THR A 84 -0.10 6.62 -15.74
CA THR A 84 0.22 6.34 -17.15
C THR A 84 1.44 5.43 -17.27
N ASN A 85 1.67 4.85 -18.44
CA ASN A 85 2.87 4.08 -18.75
C ASN A 85 4.16 4.88 -18.51
N GLU A 86 4.18 6.20 -18.76
CA GLU A 86 5.37 7.04 -18.49
C GLU A 86 5.65 7.14 -16.99
N GLN A 87 4.62 7.32 -16.17
CA GLN A 87 4.73 7.37 -14.71
C GLN A 87 5.12 6.02 -14.10
N LEU A 88 4.84 4.94 -14.82
CA LEU A 88 5.13 3.55 -14.44
C LEU A 88 6.42 3.01 -15.06
N ALA A 89 7.10 3.79 -15.92
CA ALA A 89 8.35 3.41 -16.58
C ALA A 89 9.59 3.52 -15.66
N VAL A 90 9.38 3.83 -14.39
CA VAL A 90 10.42 3.86 -13.36
C VAL A 90 10.38 2.57 -12.52
N PRO A 91 11.52 2.14 -11.93
CA PRO A 91 11.56 0.90 -11.12
C PRO A 91 10.62 0.92 -9.90
N LEU A 92 10.39 2.09 -9.32
CA LEU A 92 9.50 2.30 -8.18
C LEU A 92 8.82 3.65 -8.32
N SER A 93 7.49 3.64 -8.34
CA SER A 93 6.66 4.85 -8.24
C SER A 93 6.13 4.97 -6.81
N GLU A 94 6.35 6.13 -6.19
CA GLU A 94 5.86 6.44 -4.85
C GLU A 94 4.90 7.62 -4.93
N THR A 95 3.76 7.51 -4.26
CA THR A 95 2.75 8.58 -4.22
C THR A 95 2.20 8.70 -2.81
N ASP A 96 2.21 9.90 -2.26
CA ASP A 96 1.53 10.19 -1.01
C ASP A 96 0.02 10.04 -1.22
N VAL A 97 -0.61 9.18 -0.43
CA VAL A 97 -2.05 8.88 -0.50
C VAL A 97 -2.76 9.26 0.80
N SER A 98 -2.11 10.04 1.67
CA SER A 98 -2.65 10.42 2.98
C SER A 98 -4.01 11.11 2.88
N THR A 99 -4.26 11.90 1.82
CA THR A 99 -5.57 12.54 1.58
C THR A 99 -6.69 11.56 1.21
N CYS A 100 -6.34 10.32 0.88
CA CYS A 100 -7.25 9.26 0.44
C CYS A 100 -7.49 8.20 1.52
N LEU A 101 -6.73 8.25 2.61
CA LEU A 101 -6.82 7.33 3.72
C LEU A 101 -7.65 7.90 4.86
N VAL A 102 -8.31 7.02 5.58
CA VAL A 102 -9.00 7.33 6.84
C VAL A 102 -8.32 6.59 7.98
N THR A 103 -8.42 7.14 9.19
CA THR A 103 -8.02 6.43 10.41
C THR A 103 -8.82 5.13 10.55
N GLY A 104 -8.13 4.01 10.70
CA GLY A 104 -8.74 2.69 10.84
C GLY A 104 -8.75 1.91 9.53
N THR A 105 -9.89 1.34 9.16
CA THR A 105 -9.97 0.39 8.03
C THR A 105 -10.12 1.12 6.70
N ASN A 106 -9.29 0.74 5.73
CA ASN A 106 -9.24 1.29 4.38
C ASN A 106 -9.43 0.15 3.36
N THR A 107 -10.11 0.45 2.26
CA THR A 107 -10.23 -0.42 1.10
C THR A 107 -9.48 0.21 -0.08
N VAL A 108 -8.66 -0.59 -0.76
CA VAL A 108 -8.02 -0.21 -2.02
C VAL A 108 -8.34 -1.24 -3.10
N GLN A 109 -8.58 -0.76 -4.32
CA GLN A 109 -8.77 -1.58 -5.50
C GLN A 109 -7.79 -1.17 -6.59
N TYR A 110 -7.13 -2.16 -7.18
CA TYR A 110 -6.14 -2.00 -8.24
C TYR A 110 -6.73 -2.51 -9.56
N ASN A 111 -6.78 -1.61 -10.55
CA ASN A 111 -7.33 -1.83 -11.87
C ASN A 111 -6.22 -1.58 -12.93
N PRO A 112 -5.41 -2.60 -13.25
CA PRO A 112 -4.35 -2.49 -14.23
C PRO A 112 -4.93 -2.39 -15.65
N VAL A 113 -4.30 -1.58 -16.49
CA VAL A 113 -4.72 -1.28 -17.86
C VAL A 113 -3.83 -2.03 -18.84
N GLY A 114 -4.44 -2.58 -19.90
CA GLY A 114 -3.71 -3.22 -21.00
C GLY A 114 -3.61 -4.74 -20.90
N THR A 115 -2.58 -5.33 -21.52
CA THR A 115 -2.42 -6.80 -21.61
C THR A 115 -1.01 -7.31 -21.36
N LYS A 116 -0.07 -6.44 -21.01
CA LYS A 116 1.35 -6.77 -20.81
C LYS A 116 1.88 -6.18 -19.52
N GLY A 117 2.92 -6.82 -18.99
CA GLY A 117 3.60 -6.41 -17.75
C GLY A 117 2.85 -6.81 -16.49
N GLY A 118 3.26 -6.19 -15.40
CA GLY A 118 2.71 -6.39 -14.06
C GLY A 118 3.28 -5.36 -13.09
N ALA A 119 2.84 -5.44 -11.84
CA ALA A 119 3.40 -4.63 -10.77
C ALA A 119 3.17 -5.30 -9.42
N THR A 120 4.10 -5.11 -8.50
CA THR A 120 3.87 -5.34 -7.08
C THR A 120 3.43 -4.02 -6.45
N VAL A 121 2.27 -4.02 -5.80
CA VAL A 121 1.69 -2.84 -5.18
C VAL A 121 1.49 -3.06 -3.69
N LEU A 122 1.74 -2.02 -2.90
CA LEU A 122 1.45 -1.99 -1.46
C LEU A 122 1.28 -0.56 -0.96
N VAL A 123 0.56 -0.40 0.14
CA VAL A 123 0.44 0.88 0.85
C VAL A 123 1.24 0.80 2.13
N VAL A 124 2.26 1.66 2.28
CA VAL A 124 3.01 1.82 3.53
C VAL A 124 2.27 2.83 4.41
N VAL A 125 1.91 2.46 5.64
CA VAL A 125 1.19 3.31 6.59
C VAL A 125 2.14 3.83 7.67
N ARG A 126 1.86 5.04 8.16
CA ARG A 126 2.66 5.73 9.18
C ARG A 126 1.85 6.08 10.43
#